data_AF-A0A8H7KXD1-F1
#
_entry.id   AF-A0A8H7KXD1-F1
#
_cell.length_a   1.000
_cell.length_b   1.000
_cell.length_c   1.000
_cell.angle_alpha   90.00
_cell.angle_beta   90.00
_cell.angle_gamma   90.00
#
_symmetry.space_group_name_H-M   'P 1'
#
loop_
_entity.id
_entity.type
_entity.pdbx_description
1 polymer ?
#
loop_
_entity_poly.entity_id
_entity_poly.type
_entity_poly.pdbx_seq_one_letter_code
_entity_poly.pdbx_strand_id
1 'polypeptide(L)'
;MTSKKDSEPFYLTETESDVPVLPEGTSLAPEDVPKDAQYVDIGSIETNPKINYAEWKSTGKGLASFARVGEDGRIVVSIDLKQKLPDLPKDYAKDVQEFGVDEGQHASRDVPAMNIVIMIVGSRGDVQPYVALGQALKKDGHRIRIATHETFRKFVTEAGLEFFCIGGDPQELMSYMVKNPGLMPGMDSLMNGDIGRKRKMLTEMINGCWKSCYEPDDVSGKIFAADAIISNPPAFAHVHCAEALGIPLLLTFSQLVHLSTLLITHYVVGFYFLDLATDYTPAEDLAKFLGDGPPPVYIGFGSVVVEDSAAMTELIFQATANAGVRALVSAGWGGLGGVTIPDHIFILGNVPHDWLFEKVAAVVHHGGAGTTAIGLKKGCPTVVVPFFGDQPFWGSMIHKAGAGPEPIPQKQLNAENLCEAIKFAVSPGAKAAAKQMGQQIEHEVCAILCDFAKETERL
;
A
#
# COMPACT_ATOMS: atom_id res chain seq x y z
N MET A 1 50.33 2.37 15.45
CA MET A 1 50.14 1.12 16.23
C MET A 1 49.48 1.48 17.55
N THR A 2 48.18 1.23 17.63
CA THR A 2 47.45 0.75 18.83
C THR A 2 46.06 0.39 18.29
N SER A 3 45.67 -0.87 18.46
CA SER A 3 44.51 -1.49 17.81
C SER A 3 43.21 -0.96 18.39
N LYS A 4 42.26 -0.58 17.52
CA LYS A 4 40.85 -0.54 17.87
C LYS A 4 40.45 -1.97 18.22
N LYS A 5 40.22 -2.24 19.50
CA LYS A 5 39.53 -3.45 19.95
C LYS A 5 38.10 -3.35 19.47
N ASP A 6 37.64 -4.42 18.83
CA ASP A 6 36.27 -4.65 18.39
C ASP A 6 35.30 -4.38 19.55
N SER A 7 34.41 -3.40 19.37
CA SER A 7 33.29 -3.19 20.28
C SER A 7 32.16 -4.12 19.85
N GLU A 8 32.13 -5.32 20.42
CA GLU A 8 30.92 -6.14 20.38
C GLU A 8 29.79 -5.43 21.17
N PRO A 9 28.52 -5.56 20.74
CA PRO A 9 27.39 -4.97 21.44
C PRO A 9 27.23 -5.57 22.84
N PHE A 10 26.78 -4.74 23.78
CA PHE A 10 26.54 -5.14 25.18
C PHE A 10 25.29 -6.04 25.27
N TYR A 11 25.45 -7.23 25.83
CA TYR A 11 24.34 -8.14 26.11
C TYR A 11 24.13 -8.25 27.63
N LEU A 12 22.86 -8.26 28.05
CA LEU A 12 22.46 -8.72 29.38
C LEU A 12 22.69 -10.23 29.45
N THR A 13 23.49 -10.69 30.40
CA THR A 13 23.67 -12.12 30.65
C THR A 13 22.90 -12.53 31.89
N GLU A 14 21.97 -13.47 31.74
CA GLU A 14 21.28 -14.13 32.85
C GLU A 14 22.24 -15.10 33.56
N THR A 15 22.26 -15.05 34.89
CA THR A 15 22.85 -16.09 35.73
C THR A 15 21.74 -16.84 36.45
N GLU A 16 22.04 -18.04 36.98
CA GLU A 16 21.10 -19.01 37.58
C GLU A 16 20.26 -18.50 38.78
N SER A 17 20.27 -17.21 39.10
CA SER A 17 19.55 -16.62 40.23
C SER A 17 18.51 -15.54 39.89
N ASP A 18 18.08 -15.40 38.63
CA ASP A 18 16.96 -14.53 38.19
C ASP A 18 17.00 -13.07 38.70
N VAL A 19 18.16 -12.56 39.10
CA VAL A 19 18.35 -11.16 39.49
C VAL A 19 19.27 -10.51 38.45
N PRO A 20 18.82 -9.47 37.73
CA PRO A 20 19.66 -8.75 36.78
C PRO A 20 20.84 -8.10 37.51
N VAL A 21 22.06 -8.48 37.14
CA VAL A 21 23.27 -7.79 37.58
C VAL A 21 23.64 -6.78 36.51
N LEU A 22 23.58 -5.49 36.85
CA LEU A 22 24.04 -4.44 35.95
C LEU A 22 25.57 -4.56 35.74
N PRO A 23 26.10 -4.25 34.54
CA PRO A 23 27.54 -4.32 34.26
C PRO A 23 28.38 -3.48 35.24
N GLU A 24 29.59 -3.94 35.59
CA GLU A 24 30.53 -3.12 36.36
C GLU A 24 30.77 -1.76 35.66
N GLY A 25 30.37 -0.67 36.32
CA GLY A 25 30.45 0.70 35.80
C GLY A 25 29.11 1.44 35.61
N THR A 26 27.97 0.80 35.86
CA THR A 26 26.64 1.45 35.77
C THR A 26 26.21 2.22 37.02
N SER A 27 26.96 2.14 38.13
CA SER A 27 26.75 3.04 39.26
C SER A 27 27.40 4.39 38.94
N LEU A 28 26.62 5.48 39.02
CA LEU A 28 27.17 6.83 39.04
C LEU A 28 28.24 6.92 40.14
N ALA A 29 29.41 7.49 39.81
CA ALA A 29 30.41 7.79 40.82
C ALA A 29 29.81 8.80 41.82
N PRO A 30 30.16 8.74 43.12
CA PRO A 30 29.58 9.61 44.15
C PRO A 30 29.70 11.12 43.86
N GLU A 31 30.63 11.48 42.99
CA GLU A 31 30.94 12.84 42.56
C GLU A 31 30.06 13.38 41.41
N ASP A 32 29.23 12.53 40.78
CA ASP A 32 28.28 12.91 39.71
C ASP A 32 26.83 13.09 40.22
N VAL A 33 26.60 12.92 41.52
CA VAL A 33 25.28 13.17 42.15
C VAL A 33 25.13 14.67 42.41
N PRO A 34 24.05 15.32 41.91
CA PRO A 34 23.79 16.74 42.20
C PRO A 34 23.78 16.99 43.70
N LYS A 35 24.49 18.02 44.18
CA LYS A 35 24.65 18.31 45.63
C LYS A 35 23.33 18.59 46.36
N ASP A 36 22.28 18.83 45.60
CA ASP A 36 20.93 19.18 46.01
C ASP A 36 19.93 18.03 45.77
N ALA A 37 20.42 16.84 45.40
CA ALA A 37 19.61 15.64 45.29
C ALA A 37 19.11 15.20 46.68
N GLN A 38 17.80 15.29 46.90
CA GLN A 38 17.15 14.70 48.07
C GLN A 38 16.84 13.24 47.78
N TYR A 39 17.49 12.34 48.52
CA TYR A 39 17.05 10.95 48.60
C TYR A 39 15.84 10.88 49.53
N VAL A 40 14.68 10.61 48.95
CA VAL A 40 13.47 10.30 49.70
C VAL A 40 13.41 8.79 49.86
N ASP A 41 13.58 8.30 51.08
CA ASP A 41 13.33 6.90 51.42
C ASP A 41 11.81 6.66 51.33
N ILE A 42 11.39 5.98 50.26
CA ILE A 42 9.98 5.71 49.96
C ILE A 42 9.45 4.51 50.79
N GLY A 43 10.29 3.91 51.64
CA GLY A 43 9.97 2.70 52.38
C GLY A 43 9.76 1.48 51.46
N SER A 44 9.27 0.38 52.04
CA SER A 44 8.83 -0.78 51.28
C SER A 44 7.44 -0.54 50.68
N ILE A 45 7.33 -0.57 49.36
CA ILE A 45 6.03 -0.61 48.68
C ILE A 45 5.46 -2.03 48.87
N GLU A 46 4.48 -2.19 49.77
CA GLU A 46 3.71 -3.42 49.87
C GLU A 46 2.78 -3.54 48.65
N THR A 47 3.26 -4.19 47.59
CA THR A 47 2.42 -4.56 46.45
C THR A 47 1.43 -5.64 46.89
N ASN A 48 0.13 -5.44 46.69
CA ASN A 48 -0.86 -6.49 46.95
C ASN A 48 -0.54 -7.75 46.11
N PRO A 49 -0.15 -8.89 46.72
CA PRO A 49 0.31 -10.07 45.98
C PRO A 49 -0.82 -10.78 45.21
N LYS A 50 -2.08 -10.38 45.42
CA LYS A 50 -3.23 -10.87 44.65
C LYS A 50 -3.40 -10.16 43.31
N ILE A 51 -2.68 -9.07 43.08
CA ILE A 51 -2.75 -8.28 41.84
C ILE A 51 -1.49 -8.60 41.03
N ASN A 52 -1.68 -9.23 39.87
CA ASN A 52 -0.59 -9.38 38.91
C ASN A 52 -0.41 -8.05 38.19
N TYR A 53 0.54 -7.21 38.61
CA TYR A 53 0.78 -5.91 37.98
C TYR A 53 1.36 -6.02 36.56
N ALA A 54 1.84 -7.21 36.16
CA ALA A 54 2.28 -7.49 34.81
C ALA A 54 1.13 -7.90 33.87
N GLU A 55 -0.07 -8.17 34.39
CA GLU A 55 -1.23 -8.59 33.60
C GLU A 55 -2.52 -7.90 34.05
N TRP A 56 -3.16 -7.20 33.12
CA TRP A 56 -4.46 -6.60 33.32
C TRP A 56 -5.50 -7.25 32.41
N LYS A 57 -6.67 -7.57 32.97
CA LYS A 57 -7.79 -8.14 32.23
C LYS A 57 -9.09 -7.50 32.68
N SER A 58 -9.86 -6.99 31.72
CA SER A 58 -11.21 -6.48 31.94
C SER A 58 -12.17 -7.10 30.93
N THR A 59 -13.26 -7.65 31.42
CA THR A 59 -14.28 -8.30 30.58
C THR A 59 -15.64 -7.67 30.85
N GLY A 60 -16.24 -7.08 29.82
CA GLY A 60 -17.59 -6.53 29.84
C GLY A 60 -18.48 -7.15 28.75
N LYS A 61 -19.77 -6.85 28.80
CA LYS A 61 -20.76 -7.37 27.83
C LYS A 61 -20.51 -6.90 26.39
N GLY A 62 -19.89 -5.73 26.21
CA GLY A 62 -19.56 -5.17 24.89
C GLY A 62 -18.10 -5.31 24.48
N LEU A 63 -17.17 -5.39 25.45
CA LEU A 63 -15.73 -5.34 25.20
C LEU A 63 -15.00 -6.19 26.23
N ALA A 64 -14.09 -7.03 25.76
CA ALA A 64 -13.05 -7.64 26.57
C ALA A 64 -11.70 -7.03 26.19
N SER A 65 -10.85 -6.79 27.19
CA SER A 65 -9.54 -6.20 27.00
C SER A 65 -8.53 -6.86 27.92
N PHE A 66 -7.32 -7.03 27.41
CA PHE A 66 -6.21 -7.67 28.07
C PHE A 66 -4.94 -6.89 27.77
N ALA A 67 -4.09 -6.69 28.76
CA ALA A 67 -2.77 -6.11 28.59
C ALA A 67 -1.76 -6.92 29.41
N ARG A 68 -0.60 -7.24 28.84
CA ARG A 68 0.49 -7.90 29.55
C ARG A 68 1.84 -7.31 29.20
N VAL A 69 2.70 -7.15 30.20
CA VAL A 69 4.12 -6.84 29.99
C VAL A 69 4.88 -8.16 29.82
N GLY A 70 5.56 -8.33 28.68
CA GLY A 70 6.46 -9.45 28.41
C GLY A 70 7.81 -9.26 29.07
N GLU A 71 8.57 -10.36 29.19
CA GLU A 71 9.90 -10.37 29.81
C GLU A 71 10.92 -9.50 29.05
N ASP A 72 10.69 -9.25 27.75
CA ASP A 72 11.48 -8.33 26.91
C ASP A 72 11.02 -6.86 27.00
N GLY A 73 10.13 -6.54 27.95
CA GLY A 73 9.58 -5.20 28.16
C GLY A 73 8.46 -4.81 27.19
N ARG A 74 8.07 -5.67 26.25
CA ARG A 74 6.97 -5.36 25.32
C ARG A 74 5.62 -5.48 26.00
N ILE A 75 4.74 -4.51 25.76
CA ILE A 75 3.36 -4.56 26.25
C ILE A 75 2.47 -5.14 25.15
N VAL A 76 1.92 -6.33 25.39
CA VAL A 76 0.93 -6.97 24.54
C VAL A 76 -0.45 -6.51 24.97
N VAL A 77 -1.15 -5.77 24.10
CA VAL A 77 -2.53 -5.35 24.31
C VAL A 77 -3.45 -6.08 23.34
N SER A 78 -4.52 -6.68 23.86
CA SER A 78 -5.57 -7.34 23.09
C SER A 78 -6.92 -6.74 23.43
N ILE A 79 -7.71 -6.45 22.39
CA ILE A 79 -9.06 -5.91 22.50
C ILE A 79 -9.99 -6.81 21.70
N ASP A 80 -11.07 -7.26 22.32
CA ASP A 80 -12.03 -8.21 21.77
C ASP A 80 -13.44 -7.65 21.93
N LEU A 81 -13.98 -7.17 20.81
CA LEU A 81 -15.32 -6.59 20.72
C LEU A 81 -16.38 -7.70 20.77
N LYS A 82 -17.12 -7.77 21.87
CA LYS A 82 -18.21 -8.75 22.09
C LYS A 82 -19.53 -8.30 21.48
N GLN A 83 -19.65 -7.03 21.13
CA GLN A 83 -20.80 -6.48 20.43
C GLN A 83 -20.31 -5.61 19.27
N LYS A 84 -21.09 -5.60 18.19
CA LYS A 84 -20.84 -4.70 17.05
C LYS A 84 -20.95 -3.26 17.56
N LEU A 85 -19.92 -2.46 17.31
CA LEU A 85 -19.97 -1.04 17.63
C LEU A 85 -21.11 -0.40 16.82
N PRO A 86 -21.88 0.53 17.42
CA PRO A 86 -22.80 1.35 16.64
C PRO A 86 -22.02 2.11 15.58
N ASP A 87 -22.66 2.37 14.43
CA ASP A 87 -22.07 3.24 13.42
C ASP A 87 -21.77 4.60 14.04
N LEU A 88 -20.62 5.17 13.68
CA LEU A 88 -20.22 6.48 14.16
C LEU A 88 -21.22 7.52 13.64
N PRO A 89 -21.58 8.54 14.45
CA PRO A 89 -22.36 9.68 13.98
C PRO A 89 -21.76 10.26 12.69
N LYS A 90 -22.59 10.80 11.79
CA LYS A 90 -22.12 11.36 10.50
C LYS A 90 -21.08 12.48 10.67
N ASP A 91 -21.04 13.08 11.85
CA ASP A 91 -20.23 14.21 12.28
C ASP A 91 -19.16 13.85 13.33
N TYR A 92 -18.90 12.55 13.56
CA TYR A 92 -17.93 12.09 14.56
C TYR A 92 -16.49 12.58 14.29
N ALA A 93 -16.13 12.71 13.02
CA ALA A 93 -14.86 13.27 12.59
C ALA A 93 -15.16 14.56 11.81
N LYS A 94 -14.42 15.62 12.11
CA LYS A 94 -14.37 16.78 11.23
C LYS A 94 -13.72 16.35 9.92
N ASP A 95 -14.15 16.93 8.81
CA ASP A 95 -13.42 16.79 7.55
C ASP A 95 -11.95 17.19 7.80
N VAL A 96 -11.03 16.30 7.41
CA VAL A 96 -9.60 16.57 7.53
C VAL A 96 -9.30 17.73 6.58
N GLN A 97 -9.08 18.92 7.13
CA GLN A 97 -8.63 20.11 6.39
C GLN A 97 -7.11 20.25 6.42
N GLU A 98 -6.40 19.29 7.01
CA GLU A 98 -4.95 19.18 6.94
C GLU A 98 -4.59 18.57 5.58
N PHE A 99 -4.58 19.42 4.56
CA PHE A 99 -3.89 19.10 3.33
C PHE A 99 -2.40 19.26 3.63
N GLY A 100 -1.61 18.21 3.43
CA GLY A 100 -0.14 18.29 3.34
C GLY A 100 0.27 19.00 2.05
N VAL A 101 -0.28 20.20 1.84
CA VAL A 101 -0.11 21.03 0.66
C VAL A 101 0.63 22.26 1.13
N ASP A 102 1.92 22.29 0.85
CA ASP A 102 2.68 23.53 0.89
C ASP A 102 2.17 24.41 -0.28
N GLU A 103 1.29 25.37 0.06
CA GLU A 103 0.64 26.33 -0.84
C GLU A 103 1.63 27.25 -1.59
N GLY A 104 2.93 27.16 -1.27
CA GLY A 104 3.99 27.83 -2.01
C GLY A 104 4.05 27.37 -3.46
N GLN A 105 3.95 28.33 -4.39
CA GLN A 105 4.29 28.10 -5.80
C GLN A 105 5.65 27.40 -5.87
N HIS A 106 5.73 26.28 -6.61
CA HIS A 106 6.87 25.36 -6.74
C HIS A 106 8.19 26.02 -7.23
N ALA A 107 8.24 27.34 -7.37
CA ALA A 107 9.29 28.12 -8.02
C ALA A 107 10.37 28.67 -7.07
N SER A 108 10.24 28.48 -5.75
CA SER A 108 11.18 29.04 -4.76
C SER A 108 11.38 28.07 -3.59
N ARG A 109 12.04 26.92 -3.82
CA ARG A 109 12.46 26.06 -2.72
C ARG A 109 13.97 25.87 -2.78
N ASP A 110 14.62 26.39 -1.74
CA ASP A 110 16.06 26.25 -1.48
C ASP A 110 16.31 24.86 -0.84
N VAL A 111 15.89 23.80 -1.53
CA VAL A 111 16.04 22.41 -1.05
C VAL A 111 17.20 21.78 -1.82
N PRO A 112 18.22 21.22 -1.14
CA PRO A 112 19.33 20.60 -1.83
C PRO A 112 18.87 19.41 -2.68
N ALA A 113 19.48 19.25 -3.85
CA ALA A 113 19.27 18.07 -4.67
C ALA A 113 19.74 16.83 -3.89
N MET A 114 18.91 15.79 -3.88
CA MET A 114 19.14 14.54 -3.14
C MET A 114 19.15 13.36 -4.10
N ASN A 115 19.93 12.33 -3.77
CA ASN A 115 19.82 10.99 -4.33
C ASN A 115 18.82 10.19 -3.51
N ILE A 116 17.64 9.91 -4.06
CA ILE A 116 16.58 9.19 -3.36
C ILE A 116 16.46 7.80 -3.95
N VAL A 117 16.53 6.78 -3.10
CA VAL A 117 16.20 5.40 -3.48
C VAL A 117 14.77 5.08 -3.04
N ILE A 118 13.97 4.61 -4.00
CA ILE A 118 12.59 4.20 -3.77
C ILE A 118 12.53 2.66 -3.82
N MET A 119 12.39 2.01 -2.67
CA MET A 119 12.39 0.54 -2.52
C MET A 119 10.97 -0.02 -2.53
N ILE A 120 10.55 -0.62 -3.64
CA ILE A 120 9.16 -1.06 -3.82
C ILE A 120 9.07 -2.53 -4.18
N VAL A 121 8.31 -3.26 -3.36
CA VAL A 121 7.98 -4.67 -3.58
C VAL A 121 6.48 -4.79 -3.81
N GLY A 122 6.08 -5.39 -4.93
CA GLY A 122 4.68 -5.62 -5.22
C GLY A 122 4.38 -5.83 -6.70
N SER A 123 3.09 -5.70 -7.01
CA SER A 123 2.55 -5.77 -8.36
C SER A 123 2.76 -4.45 -9.11
N ARG A 124 2.30 -4.39 -10.38
CA ARG A 124 2.26 -3.13 -11.13
C ARG A 124 1.48 -2.02 -10.40
N GLY A 125 0.42 -2.39 -9.68
CA GLY A 125 -0.38 -1.43 -8.90
C GLY A 125 0.39 -0.79 -7.76
N ASP A 126 1.43 -1.47 -7.26
CA ASP A 126 2.32 -0.96 -6.23
C ASP A 126 3.42 -0.10 -6.85
N VAL A 127 4.05 -0.55 -7.95
CA VAL A 127 5.19 0.15 -8.57
C VAL A 127 4.79 1.43 -9.32
N GLN A 128 3.66 1.43 -10.02
CA GLN A 128 3.24 2.55 -10.86
C GLN A 128 3.11 3.90 -10.12
N PRO A 129 2.49 3.97 -8.93
CA PRO A 129 2.46 5.20 -8.14
C PRO A 129 3.85 5.77 -7.83
N TYR A 130 4.85 4.91 -7.58
CA TYR A 130 6.21 5.36 -7.29
C TYR A 130 7.00 5.79 -8.51
N VAL A 131 6.64 5.29 -9.69
CA VAL A 131 7.16 5.83 -10.95
C VAL A 131 6.63 7.26 -11.16
N ALA A 132 5.34 7.51 -10.89
CA ALA A 132 4.78 8.87 -10.93
C ALA A 132 5.46 9.79 -9.92
N LEU A 133 5.59 9.33 -8.67
CA LEU A 133 6.31 10.07 -7.63
C LEU A 133 7.73 10.38 -8.09
N GLY A 134 8.49 9.36 -8.52
CA GLY A 134 9.86 9.54 -8.98
C GLY A 134 10.01 10.53 -10.13
N GLN A 135 9.07 10.58 -11.08
CA GLN A 135 9.07 11.60 -12.13
C GLN A 135 8.85 13.02 -11.59
N ALA A 136 7.94 13.18 -10.61
CA ALA A 136 7.74 14.46 -9.95
C ALA A 136 8.99 14.90 -9.19
N LEU A 137 9.58 14.02 -8.36
CA LEU A 137 10.80 14.34 -7.61
C LEU A 137 11.99 14.66 -8.53
N LYS A 138 12.07 13.99 -9.68
CA LYS A 138 13.10 14.28 -10.68
C LYS A 138 12.91 15.67 -11.30
N LYS A 139 11.67 16.11 -11.54
CA LYS A 139 11.37 17.47 -12.02
C LYS A 139 11.80 18.53 -10.99
N ASP A 140 11.73 18.21 -9.71
CA ASP A 140 12.19 19.06 -8.61
C ASP A 140 13.72 19.05 -8.43
N GLY A 141 14.46 18.32 -9.28
CA GLY A 141 15.93 18.32 -9.32
C GLY A 141 16.61 17.18 -8.55
N HIS A 142 15.83 16.28 -7.93
CA HIS A 142 16.38 15.11 -7.25
C HIS A 142 16.82 14.02 -8.25
N ARG A 143 17.79 13.21 -7.86
CA ARG A 143 18.20 12.01 -8.60
C ARG A 143 17.48 10.80 -8.03
N ILE A 144 16.65 10.17 -8.84
CA ILE A 144 15.75 9.10 -8.37
C ILE A 144 16.18 7.74 -8.93
N ARG A 145 16.28 6.78 -8.03
CA ARG A 145 16.47 5.36 -8.32
C ARG A 145 15.30 4.54 -7.78
N ILE A 146 14.67 3.73 -8.63
CA ILE A 146 13.65 2.77 -8.21
C ILE A 146 14.30 1.38 -8.08
N ALA A 147 14.26 0.84 -6.86
CA ALA A 147 14.72 -0.48 -6.52
C ALA A 147 13.53 -1.44 -6.44
N THR A 148 13.38 -2.32 -7.44
CA THR A 148 12.26 -3.27 -7.54
C THR A 148 12.64 -4.48 -8.40
N HIS A 149 11.66 -5.32 -8.76
CA HIS A 149 11.88 -6.55 -9.51
C HIS A 149 12.24 -6.30 -10.97
N GLU A 150 13.05 -7.19 -11.56
CA GLU A 150 13.58 -7.08 -12.94
C GLU A 150 12.48 -6.89 -14.00
N THR A 151 11.31 -7.48 -13.79
CA THR A 151 10.14 -7.37 -14.68
C THR A 151 9.68 -5.93 -14.92
N PHE A 152 9.99 -5.00 -14.01
CA PHE A 152 9.64 -3.59 -14.10
C PHE A 152 10.77 -2.70 -14.64
N ARG A 153 11.95 -3.24 -14.97
CA ARG A 153 13.09 -2.45 -15.47
C ARG A 153 12.69 -1.52 -16.60
N LYS A 154 12.09 -2.08 -17.64
CA LYS A 154 11.68 -1.33 -18.84
C LYS A 154 10.68 -0.22 -18.49
N PHE A 155 9.72 -0.51 -17.61
CA PHE A 155 8.71 0.46 -17.20
C PHE A 155 9.33 1.66 -16.44
N VAL A 156 10.32 1.40 -15.58
CA VAL A 156 11.05 2.45 -14.84
C VAL A 156 11.96 3.26 -15.77
N THR A 157 12.72 2.59 -16.64
CA THR A 157 13.69 3.28 -17.50
C THR A 157 13.02 4.08 -18.62
N GLU A 158 11.90 3.62 -19.18
CA GLU A 158 11.08 4.38 -20.13
C GLU A 158 10.46 5.63 -19.50
N ALA A 159 10.19 5.60 -18.19
CA ALA A 159 9.79 6.79 -17.43
C ALA A 159 10.95 7.77 -17.17
N GLY A 160 12.17 7.42 -17.57
CA GLY A 160 13.38 8.22 -17.44
C GLY A 160 14.01 8.18 -16.04
N LEU A 161 13.73 7.15 -15.23
CA LEU A 161 14.27 7.00 -13.87
C LEU A 161 15.40 5.96 -13.85
N GLU A 162 16.31 6.04 -12.87
CA GLU A 162 17.31 4.98 -12.65
C GLU A 162 16.62 3.74 -12.07
N PHE A 163 17.07 2.56 -12.48
CA PHE A 163 16.52 1.28 -12.04
C PHE A 163 17.59 0.47 -11.31
N PHE A 164 17.20 -0.23 -10.25
CA PHE A 164 18.04 -1.22 -9.59
C PHE A 164 17.25 -2.50 -9.33
N CYS A 165 17.81 -3.64 -9.73
CA CYS A 165 17.16 -4.94 -9.51
C CYS A 165 17.44 -5.41 -8.08
N ILE A 166 16.39 -5.61 -7.29
CA ILE A 166 16.52 -6.19 -5.95
C ILE A 166 16.40 -7.72 -5.96
N GLY A 167 16.17 -8.34 -7.12
CA GLY A 167 15.89 -9.77 -7.23
C GLY A 167 14.47 -10.13 -6.79
N GLY A 168 14.21 -11.43 -6.66
CA GLY A 168 12.89 -11.99 -6.38
C GLY A 168 11.88 -11.85 -7.53
N ASP A 169 10.88 -12.73 -7.55
CA ASP A 169 9.79 -12.70 -8.52
C ASP A 169 8.47 -12.28 -7.84
N PRO A 170 7.84 -11.16 -8.25
CA PRO A 170 6.58 -10.73 -7.68
C PRO A 170 5.45 -11.74 -7.91
N GLN A 171 5.52 -12.59 -8.95
CA GLN A 171 4.55 -13.68 -9.15
C GLN A 171 4.70 -14.78 -8.10
N GLU A 172 5.92 -15.14 -7.72
CA GLU A 172 6.15 -16.10 -6.62
C GLU A 172 5.65 -15.53 -5.28
N LEU A 173 5.88 -14.24 -5.03
CA LEU A 173 5.44 -13.55 -3.83
C LEU A 173 3.90 -13.47 -3.76
N MET A 174 3.24 -13.07 -4.85
CA MET A 174 1.78 -12.96 -4.93
C MET A 174 1.09 -14.33 -4.93
N SER A 175 1.59 -15.31 -5.68
CA SER A 175 1.00 -16.65 -5.74
C SER A 175 0.98 -17.32 -4.37
N TYR A 176 1.97 -17.04 -3.52
CA TYR A 176 1.97 -17.51 -2.14
C TYR A 176 0.89 -16.84 -1.28
N MET A 177 0.76 -15.50 -1.35
CA MET A 177 -0.25 -14.75 -0.59
C MET A 177 -1.67 -15.16 -1.00
N VAL A 178 -1.90 -15.44 -2.29
CA VAL A 178 -3.16 -15.98 -2.79
C VAL A 178 -3.42 -17.39 -2.26
N LYS A 179 -2.39 -18.24 -2.18
CA LYS A 179 -2.51 -19.61 -1.64
C LYS A 179 -2.65 -19.66 -0.12
N ASN A 180 -2.21 -18.61 0.60
CA ASN A 180 -2.23 -18.54 2.06
C ASN A 180 -2.82 -17.19 2.52
N PRO A 181 -4.13 -16.97 2.35
CA PRO A 181 -4.77 -15.69 2.68
C PRO A 181 -4.87 -15.40 4.19
N GLY A 182 -4.45 -16.33 5.06
CA GLY A 182 -4.41 -16.15 6.50
C GLY A 182 -3.00 -15.84 7.02
N LEU A 183 -2.91 -15.24 8.21
CA LEU A 183 -1.63 -14.95 8.89
C LEU A 183 -0.79 -16.21 9.18
N MET A 184 -1.42 -17.39 9.25
CA MET A 184 -0.75 -18.66 9.48
C MET A 184 -0.61 -19.44 8.17
N PRO A 185 0.61 -19.84 7.77
CA PRO A 185 0.81 -20.72 6.62
C PRO A 185 0.03 -22.03 6.81
N GLY A 186 -0.66 -22.50 5.77
CA GLY A 186 -1.27 -23.83 5.79
C GLY A 186 -0.23 -24.93 6.01
N MET A 187 -0.61 -26.07 6.60
CA MET A 187 0.32 -27.19 6.85
C MET A 187 1.03 -27.69 5.59
N ASP A 188 0.38 -27.57 4.43
CA ASP A 188 0.96 -27.93 3.13
C ASP A 188 2.15 -27.03 2.73
N SER A 189 2.14 -25.76 3.14
CA SER A 189 3.25 -24.81 2.87
C SER A 189 4.51 -25.10 3.71
N LEU A 190 4.36 -25.80 4.84
CA LEU A 190 5.48 -26.19 5.72
C LEU A 190 6.22 -27.43 5.21
N MET A 191 5.52 -28.34 4.53
CA MET A 191 6.08 -29.64 4.08
C MET A 191 6.70 -29.59 2.68
N ASN A 192 6.38 -28.59 1.86
CA ASN A 192 6.77 -28.53 0.44
C ASN A 192 8.06 -27.75 0.14
N GLY A 193 8.87 -27.38 1.15
CA GLY A 193 10.14 -26.65 0.95
C GLY A 193 9.99 -25.17 0.57
N ASP A 194 8.77 -24.64 0.55
CA ASP A 194 8.46 -23.26 0.21
C ASP A 194 9.08 -22.24 1.17
N ILE A 195 9.28 -22.61 2.44
CA ILE A 195 9.90 -21.74 3.45
C ILE A 195 11.38 -21.49 3.11
N GLY A 196 12.12 -22.53 2.70
CA GLY A 196 13.53 -22.41 2.35
C GLY A 196 13.74 -21.55 1.10
N ARG A 197 12.93 -21.78 0.06
CA ARG A 197 12.93 -20.94 -1.15
C ARG A 197 12.62 -19.48 -0.84
N LYS A 198 11.63 -19.21 0.02
CA LYS A 198 11.27 -17.85 0.42
C LYS A 198 12.33 -17.16 1.25
N ARG A 199 12.97 -17.86 2.20
CA ARG A 199 14.09 -17.29 2.94
C ARG A 199 15.20 -16.87 1.98
N LYS A 200 15.54 -17.71 1.00
CA LYS A 200 16.52 -17.36 -0.03
C LYS A 200 16.11 -16.13 -0.84
N MET A 201 14.86 -16.08 -1.31
CA MET A 201 14.32 -14.94 -2.05
C MET A 201 14.33 -13.66 -1.21
N LEU A 202 13.88 -13.71 0.04
CA LEU A 202 13.88 -12.57 0.95
C LEU A 202 15.30 -12.09 1.25
N THR A 203 16.24 -13.03 1.46
CA THR A 203 17.67 -12.69 1.62
C THR A 203 18.22 -12.00 0.38
N GLU A 204 17.89 -12.48 -0.82
CA GLU A 204 18.27 -11.81 -2.07
C GLU A 204 17.70 -10.39 -2.13
N MET A 205 16.41 -10.23 -1.85
CA MET A 205 15.73 -8.93 -1.83
C MET A 205 16.32 -7.95 -0.81
N ILE A 206 16.56 -8.40 0.42
CA ILE A 206 17.15 -7.54 1.47
C ILE A 206 18.55 -7.09 1.05
N ASN A 207 19.37 -8.01 0.51
CA ASN A 207 20.70 -7.66 0.01
C ASN A 207 20.62 -6.72 -1.20
N GLY A 208 19.66 -6.94 -2.10
CA GLY A 208 19.39 -6.06 -3.24
C GLY A 208 19.01 -4.65 -2.81
N CYS A 209 18.10 -4.51 -1.85
CA CYS A 209 17.72 -3.23 -1.26
C CYS A 209 18.93 -2.53 -0.62
N TRP A 210 19.74 -3.24 0.16
CA TRP A 210 20.97 -2.68 0.73
C TRP A 210 21.91 -2.14 -0.35
N LYS A 211 22.21 -2.96 -1.36
CA LYS A 211 23.08 -2.59 -2.49
C LYS A 211 22.53 -1.42 -3.30
N SER A 212 21.22 -1.34 -3.47
CA SER A 212 20.58 -0.25 -4.22
C SER A 212 20.90 1.14 -3.66
N CYS A 213 21.27 1.22 -2.37
CA CYS A 213 21.61 2.46 -1.69
C CYS A 213 22.98 3.04 -2.10
N TYR A 214 23.90 2.24 -2.62
CA TYR A 214 25.28 2.69 -2.89
C TYR A 214 25.96 2.09 -4.13
N GLU A 215 25.47 0.97 -4.67
CA GLU A 215 26.09 0.39 -5.87
C GLU A 215 25.89 1.35 -7.07
N PRO A 216 26.89 1.51 -7.96
CA PRO A 216 26.75 2.35 -9.13
C PRO A 216 25.57 1.92 -10.01
N ASP A 217 25.02 2.87 -10.78
CA ASP A 217 24.01 2.57 -11.79
C ASP A 217 24.58 1.58 -12.82
N ASP A 218 23.84 0.51 -13.11
CA ASP A 218 24.31 -0.61 -13.92
C ASP A 218 24.45 -0.25 -15.41
N VAL A 219 23.76 0.79 -15.87
CA VAL A 219 23.83 1.29 -17.25
C VAL A 219 24.88 2.39 -17.41
N SER A 220 24.82 3.43 -16.59
CA SER A 220 25.66 4.63 -16.71
C SER A 220 26.98 4.53 -15.96
N GLY A 221 27.13 3.57 -15.03
CA GLY A 221 28.30 3.42 -14.17
C GLY A 221 28.48 4.57 -13.17
N LYS A 222 27.52 5.50 -13.08
CA LYS A 222 27.58 6.61 -12.13
C LYS A 222 27.42 6.09 -10.71
N ILE A 223 28.36 6.47 -9.84
CA ILE A 223 28.26 6.22 -8.40
C ILE A 223 26.92 6.73 -7.87
N PHE A 224 26.35 6.04 -6.89
CA PHE A 224 25.12 6.45 -6.21
C PHE A 224 25.37 6.38 -4.71
N ALA A 225 24.82 7.31 -3.96
CA ALA A 225 24.86 7.30 -2.51
C ALA A 225 23.53 7.88 -2.03
N ALA A 226 22.68 7.06 -1.42
CA ALA A 226 21.35 7.46 -1.01
C ALA A 226 21.43 8.51 0.12
N ASP A 227 20.72 9.62 -0.08
CA ASP A 227 20.49 10.66 0.94
C ASP A 227 19.15 10.45 1.66
N ALA A 228 18.21 9.70 1.06
CA ALA A 228 16.93 9.34 1.65
C ALA A 228 16.36 8.05 1.05
N ILE A 229 15.51 7.37 1.82
CA ILE A 229 14.78 6.17 1.38
C ILE A 229 13.27 6.45 1.40
N ILE A 230 12.59 6.13 0.31
CA ILE A 230 11.13 5.99 0.27
C ILE A 230 10.82 4.51 0.08
N SER A 231 9.93 3.93 0.87
CA SER A 231 9.65 2.50 0.78
C SER A 231 8.20 2.16 1.10
N ASN A 232 7.76 1.01 0.60
CA ASN A 232 6.58 0.34 1.12
C ASN A 232 6.96 -0.75 2.15
N PRO A 233 6.05 -1.12 3.08
CA PRO A 233 6.32 -2.14 4.09
C PRO A 233 6.76 -3.52 3.55
N PRO A 234 6.22 -4.03 2.43
CA PRO A 234 6.65 -5.31 1.85
C PRO A 234 8.13 -5.42 1.46
N ALA A 235 8.87 -4.31 1.41
CA ALA A 235 10.31 -4.37 1.12
C ALA A 235 11.14 -4.93 2.28
N PHE A 236 10.66 -4.82 3.53
CA PHE A 236 11.29 -5.26 4.79
C PHE A 236 12.69 -4.70 5.12
N ALA A 237 13.52 -4.39 4.13
CA ALA A 237 14.91 -3.96 4.31
C ALA A 237 15.05 -2.48 4.66
N HIS A 238 14.03 -1.67 4.37
CA HIS A 238 14.08 -0.21 4.39
C HIS A 238 14.56 0.38 5.72
N VAL A 239 14.07 -0.13 6.85
CA VAL A 239 14.37 0.39 8.19
C VAL A 239 15.82 0.09 8.56
N HIS A 240 16.30 -1.09 8.21
CA HIS A 240 17.68 -1.52 8.45
C HIS A 240 18.65 -0.74 7.58
N CYS A 241 18.31 -0.50 6.31
CA CYS A 241 19.15 0.29 5.41
C CYS A 241 19.25 1.75 5.88
N ALA A 242 18.11 2.35 6.27
CA ALA A 242 18.05 3.71 6.77
C ALA A 242 18.87 3.88 8.06
N GLU A 243 18.67 2.97 9.02
CA GLU A 243 19.39 2.94 10.29
C GLU A 243 20.90 2.79 10.09
N ALA A 244 21.33 1.84 9.25
CA ALA A 244 22.75 1.59 8.99
C ALA A 244 23.46 2.76 8.29
N LEU A 245 22.74 3.53 7.48
CA LEU A 245 23.28 4.69 6.76
C LEU A 245 23.09 6.01 7.52
N GLY A 246 22.23 6.04 8.55
CA GLY A 246 21.86 7.26 9.25
C GLY A 246 21.09 8.25 8.39
N ILE A 247 20.27 7.75 7.45
CA ILE A 247 19.51 8.58 6.49
C ILE A 247 18.00 8.48 6.74
N PRO A 248 17.23 9.52 6.38
CA PRO A 248 15.80 9.55 6.59
C PRO A 248 15.03 8.49 5.77
N LEU A 249 13.98 7.94 6.38
CA LEU A 249 13.07 6.95 5.79
C LEU A 249 11.63 7.47 5.77
N LEU A 250 11.02 7.52 4.59
CA LEU A 250 9.59 7.75 4.41
C LEU A 250 8.89 6.45 4.04
N LEU A 251 8.05 5.95 4.95
CA LEU A 251 7.17 4.82 4.67
C LEU A 251 5.87 5.31 4.04
N THR A 252 5.51 4.67 2.94
CA THR A 252 4.30 4.97 2.16
C THR A 252 3.60 3.69 1.80
N PHE A 253 2.27 3.70 1.74
CA PHE A 253 1.53 2.51 1.37
C PHE A 253 0.19 2.87 0.74
N SER A 254 -0.17 2.13 -0.31
CA SER A 254 -1.41 2.32 -1.07
C SER A 254 -2.63 1.65 -0.42
N GLN A 255 -2.41 0.74 0.55
CA GLN A 255 -3.47 0.08 1.31
C GLN A 255 -3.55 0.63 2.73
N LEU A 256 -4.76 0.75 3.28
CA LEU A 256 -4.96 1.06 4.69
C LEU A 256 -4.64 -0.18 5.53
N VAL A 257 -3.46 -0.20 6.13
CA VAL A 257 -3.18 -1.10 7.25
C VAL A 257 -3.79 -0.49 8.50
N HIS A 258 -4.66 -1.24 9.19
CA HIS A 258 -5.03 -0.90 10.56
C HIS A 258 -3.78 -1.04 11.45
N LEU A 259 -3.01 0.03 11.55
CA LEU A 259 -1.94 0.14 12.53
C LEU A 259 -2.58 0.53 13.87
N SER A 260 -2.85 -0.48 14.68
CA SER A 260 -3.17 -0.31 16.09
C SER A 260 -1.96 0.29 16.79
N THR A 261 -1.99 1.60 17.07
CA THR A 261 -1.12 2.35 18.00
C THR A 261 0.40 2.35 17.73
N LEU A 262 0.97 3.54 17.46
CA LEU A 262 2.14 4.19 18.13
C LEU A 262 2.78 5.29 17.23
N LEU A 263 2.93 6.49 17.79
CA LEU A 263 4.00 7.50 17.57
C LEU A 263 4.53 7.79 16.15
N ILE A 264 3.74 7.62 15.10
CA ILE A 264 4.13 8.00 13.73
C ILE A 264 3.11 9.01 13.19
N THR A 265 3.59 10.16 12.71
CA THR A 265 2.75 11.12 12.00
C THR A 265 2.33 10.51 10.66
N HIS A 266 1.03 10.44 10.42
CA HIS A 266 0.47 9.88 9.18
C HIS A 266 -0.06 11.02 8.32
N TYR A 267 0.35 11.05 7.05
CA TYR A 267 -0.14 12.01 6.07
C TYR A 267 -0.93 11.26 4.99
N VAL A 268 -2.15 11.72 4.72
CA VAL A 268 -2.91 11.30 3.53
C VAL A 268 -2.55 12.28 2.42
N VAL A 269 -1.75 11.81 1.48
CA VAL A 269 -1.08 12.66 0.47
C VAL A 269 -1.75 12.61 -0.92
N GLY A 270 -2.91 11.97 -1.01
CA GLY A 270 -3.62 11.74 -2.26
C GLY A 270 -3.01 10.62 -3.12
N PHE A 271 -3.53 10.48 -4.34
CA PHE A 271 -3.09 9.46 -5.30
C PHE A 271 -2.03 9.99 -6.27
N TYR A 272 -1.05 9.14 -6.59
CA TYR A 272 -0.09 9.42 -7.66
C TYR A 272 -0.58 8.87 -8.99
N PHE A 273 -0.71 9.75 -9.98
CA PHE A 273 -1.15 9.40 -11.33
C PHE A 273 0.01 9.53 -12.32
N LEU A 274 0.12 8.55 -13.23
CA LEU A 274 0.92 8.67 -14.44
C LEU A 274 0.02 9.08 -15.60
N ASP A 275 0.50 10.02 -16.41
CA ASP A 275 -0.15 10.43 -17.67
C ASP A 275 0.30 9.50 -18.80
N LEU A 276 -0.19 8.25 -18.76
CA LEU A 276 0.10 7.21 -19.75
C LEU A 276 -0.65 7.43 -21.08
N ALA A 277 -1.68 8.28 -21.07
CA ALA A 277 -2.51 8.60 -22.22
C ALA A 277 -1.80 9.43 -23.30
N THR A 278 -0.74 10.17 -22.96
CA THR A 278 -0.19 11.27 -23.76
C THR A 278 0.19 10.87 -25.20
N ASP A 279 0.72 9.65 -25.38
CA ASP A 279 1.15 9.14 -26.68
C ASP A 279 0.34 7.91 -27.14
N TYR A 280 -0.78 7.63 -26.48
CA TYR A 280 -1.58 6.44 -26.78
C TYR A 280 -2.49 6.65 -27.99
N THR A 281 -2.32 5.80 -29.00
CA THR A 281 -3.24 5.71 -30.15
C THR A 281 -3.99 4.37 -30.08
N PRO A 282 -5.34 4.36 -30.06
CA PRO A 282 -6.10 3.12 -30.05
C PRO A 282 -5.99 2.37 -31.38
N ALA A 283 -6.14 1.06 -31.34
CA ALA A 283 -6.34 0.26 -32.54
C ALA A 283 -7.65 0.67 -33.25
N GLU A 284 -7.68 0.53 -34.59
CA GLU A 284 -8.80 1.01 -35.42
C GLU A 284 -10.14 0.36 -35.04
N ASP A 285 -10.12 -0.92 -34.66
CA ASP A 285 -11.29 -1.67 -34.23
C ASP A 285 -11.86 -1.15 -32.90
N LEU A 286 -11.01 -0.84 -31.92
CA LEU A 286 -11.41 -0.21 -30.67
C LEU A 286 -11.96 1.20 -30.91
N ALA A 287 -11.29 1.99 -31.75
CA ALA A 287 -11.75 3.34 -32.09
C ALA A 287 -13.13 3.30 -32.75
N LYS A 288 -13.33 2.37 -33.69
CA LYS A 288 -14.62 2.15 -34.36
C LYS A 288 -15.69 1.70 -33.36
N PHE A 289 -15.41 0.73 -32.51
CA PHE A 289 -16.36 0.26 -31.49
C PHE A 289 -16.76 1.41 -30.56
N LEU A 290 -15.83 2.24 -30.11
CA LEU A 290 -16.13 3.40 -29.27
C LEU A 290 -17.03 4.42 -30.01
N GLY A 291 -16.79 4.65 -31.31
CA GLY A 291 -17.54 5.58 -32.15
C GLY A 291 -18.95 5.12 -32.57
N ASP A 292 -19.17 3.82 -32.70
CA ASP A 292 -20.41 3.24 -33.26
C ASP A 292 -21.57 3.12 -32.23
N GLY A 293 -21.61 3.95 -31.18
CA GLY A 293 -22.72 3.93 -30.22
C GLY A 293 -22.49 4.66 -28.90
N PRO A 294 -23.35 4.43 -27.88
CA PRO A 294 -23.24 5.09 -26.57
C PRO A 294 -22.03 4.59 -25.77
N PRO A 295 -21.41 5.40 -24.90
CA PRO A 295 -20.22 5.00 -24.14
C PRO A 295 -20.38 3.64 -23.44
N PRO A 296 -19.48 2.67 -23.67
CA PRO A 296 -19.59 1.34 -23.08
C PRO A 296 -19.25 1.34 -21.59
N VAL A 297 -19.57 0.25 -20.90
CA VAL A 297 -19.09 -0.03 -19.54
C VAL A 297 -17.78 -0.81 -19.61
N TYR A 298 -16.74 -0.37 -18.91
CA TYR A 298 -15.51 -1.15 -18.78
C TYR A 298 -15.67 -2.23 -17.71
N ILE A 299 -15.19 -3.45 -18.00
CA ILE A 299 -15.19 -4.58 -17.06
C ILE A 299 -13.80 -5.23 -17.06
N GLY A 300 -13.12 -5.20 -15.91
CA GLY A 300 -11.80 -5.81 -15.77
C GLY A 300 -11.43 -6.12 -14.33
N PHE A 301 -11.21 -7.40 -14.03
CA PHE A 301 -10.86 -7.86 -12.68
C PHE A 301 -9.34 -7.94 -12.44
N GLY A 302 -8.52 -7.40 -13.32
CA GLY A 302 -7.06 -7.38 -13.17
C GLY A 302 -6.45 -8.79 -13.25
N SER A 303 -5.37 -9.02 -12.49
CA SER A 303 -4.59 -10.27 -12.56
C SER A 303 -5.14 -11.40 -11.69
N VAL A 304 -6.45 -11.42 -11.45
CA VAL A 304 -7.06 -12.45 -10.61
C VAL A 304 -7.24 -13.74 -11.40
N VAL A 305 -6.77 -14.85 -10.82
CA VAL A 305 -7.00 -16.19 -11.35
C VAL A 305 -8.44 -16.58 -11.00
N VAL A 306 -9.27 -16.77 -12.03
CA VAL A 306 -10.65 -17.25 -11.88
C VAL A 306 -10.65 -18.74 -12.24
N GLU A 307 -11.23 -19.58 -11.38
CA GLU A 307 -11.26 -21.04 -11.58
C GLU A 307 -12.01 -21.44 -12.86
N ASP A 308 -13.11 -20.76 -13.17
CA ASP A 308 -13.90 -20.96 -14.40
C ASP A 308 -14.05 -19.64 -15.18
N SER A 309 -13.12 -19.39 -16.10
CA SER A 309 -13.12 -18.19 -16.93
C SER A 309 -14.23 -18.17 -17.97
N ALA A 310 -14.75 -19.33 -18.41
CA ALA A 310 -15.84 -19.42 -19.36
C ALA A 310 -17.16 -18.99 -18.70
N ALA A 311 -17.50 -19.54 -17.53
CA ALA A 311 -18.71 -19.20 -16.79
C ALA A 311 -18.73 -17.71 -16.39
N MET A 312 -17.59 -17.15 -15.98
CA MET A 312 -17.46 -15.71 -15.71
C MET A 312 -17.72 -14.87 -16.95
N THR A 313 -17.22 -15.28 -18.11
CA THR A 313 -17.40 -14.56 -19.37
C THR A 313 -18.88 -14.55 -19.79
N GLU A 314 -19.55 -15.71 -19.72
CA GLU A 314 -20.97 -15.83 -20.04
C GLU A 314 -21.85 -14.99 -19.09
N LEU A 315 -21.53 -14.99 -17.80
CA LEU A 315 -22.19 -14.14 -16.79
C LEU A 315 -22.08 -12.66 -17.16
N ILE A 316 -20.88 -12.19 -17.53
CA ILE A 316 -20.65 -10.80 -17.94
C ILE A 316 -21.48 -10.46 -19.19
N PHE A 317 -21.49 -11.36 -20.19
CA PHE A 317 -22.25 -11.14 -21.43
C PHE A 317 -23.76 -11.06 -21.15
N GLN A 318 -24.27 -11.94 -20.30
CA GLN A 318 -25.67 -11.95 -19.90
C GLN A 318 -26.04 -10.69 -19.10
N ALA A 319 -25.22 -10.30 -18.12
CA ALA A 319 -25.48 -9.12 -17.29
C ALA A 319 -25.50 -7.82 -18.11
N THR A 320 -24.54 -7.66 -19.02
CA THR A 320 -24.44 -6.47 -19.89
C THR A 320 -25.58 -6.41 -20.91
N ALA A 321 -25.97 -7.56 -21.49
CA ALA A 321 -27.13 -7.65 -22.36
C ALA A 321 -28.43 -7.27 -21.61
N ASN A 322 -28.64 -7.81 -20.41
CA ASN A 322 -29.80 -7.51 -19.57
C ASN A 322 -29.84 -6.05 -19.09
N ALA A 323 -28.68 -5.43 -18.89
CA ALA A 323 -28.57 -4.02 -18.57
C ALA A 323 -28.77 -3.11 -19.80
N GLY A 324 -28.75 -3.66 -21.01
CA GLY A 324 -28.89 -2.91 -22.25
C GLY A 324 -27.68 -2.00 -22.55
N VAL A 325 -26.48 -2.41 -22.12
CA VAL A 325 -25.26 -1.61 -22.28
C VAL A 325 -24.27 -2.31 -23.22
N ARG A 326 -23.46 -1.51 -23.92
CA ARG A 326 -22.24 -2.01 -24.57
C ARG A 326 -21.14 -2.18 -23.51
N ALA A 327 -20.23 -3.12 -23.70
CA ALA A 327 -19.14 -3.32 -22.74
C ALA A 327 -17.78 -3.56 -23.39
N LEU A 328 -16.74 -3.07 -22.70
CA LEU A 328 -15.33 -3.38 -22.95
C LEU A 328 -14.89 -4.38 -21.90
N VAL A 329 -14.50 -5.59 -22.30
CA VAL A 329 -14.09 -6.65 -21.36
C VAL A 329 -12.59 -6.86 -21.46
N SER A 330 -11.87 -6.49 -20.41
CA SER A 330 -10.42 -6.74 -20.31
C SER A 330 -10.19 -8.21 -19.95
N ALA A 331 -9.70 -8.98 -20.91
CA ALA A 331 -9.25 -10.35 -20.66
C ALA A 331 -7.99 -10.31 -19.79
N GLY A 332 -8.10 -10.68 -18.52
CA GLY A 332 -6.93 -10.88 -17.65
C GLY A 332 -6.11 -12.12 -18.05
N TRP A 333 -5.24 -12.58 -17.16
CA TRP A 333 -4.35 -13.74 -17.38
C TRP A 333 -5.09 -15.07 -17.61
N GLY A 334 -6.37 -15.15 -17.22
CA GLY A 334 -7.21 -16.36 -17.40
C GLY A 334 -7.84 -16.52 -18.79
N GLY A 335 -7.68 -15.52 -19.69
CA GLY A 335 -8.33 -15.50 -20.99
C GLY A 335 -9.86 -15.44 -20.91
N LEU A 336 -10.50 -15.35 -22.08
CA LEU A 336 -11.95 -15.51 -22.23
C LEU A 336 -12.17 -16.86 -22.92
N GLY A 337 -12.80 -17.81 -22.23
CA GLY A 337 -12.75 -19.24 -22.55
C GLY A 337 -13.45 -19.67 -23.84
N GLY A 338 -12.93 -19.30 -25.01
CA GLY A 338 -13.35 -19.84 -26.32
C GLY A 338 -14.81 -19.59 -26.72
N VAL A 339 -15.49 -18.67 -26.04
CA VAL A 339 -16.90 -18.33 -26.26
C VAL A 339 -17.10 -17.35 -27.40
N THR A 340 -18.24 -17.46 -28.09
CA THR A 340 -18.66 -16.51 -29.14
C THR A 340 -18.93 -15.14 -28.51
N ILE A 341 -18.25 -14.11 -29.02
CA ILE A 341 -18.34 -12.74 -28.51
C ILE A 341 -19.56 -12.04 -29.16
N PRO A 342 -20.53 -11.55 -28.37
CA PRO A 342 -21.67 -10.78 -28.90
C PRO A 342 -21.27 -9.41 -29.45
N ASP A 343 -22.05 -8.86 -30.38
CA ASP A 343 -21.77 -7.56 -31.05
C ASP A 343 -21.69 -6.36 -30.07
N HIS A 344 -22.36 -6.42 -28.92
CA HIS A 344 -22.31 -5.36 -27.90
C HIS A 344 -21.08 -5.43 -26.99
N ILE A 345 -20.21 -6.42 -27.20
CA ILE A 345 -19.00 -6.67 -26.43
C ILE A 345 -17.77 -6.45 -27.29
N PHE A 346 -16.80 -5.72 -26.75
CA PHE A 346 -15.45 -5.64 -27.31
C PHE A 346 -14.45 -6.22 -26.32
N ILE A 347 -13.59 -7.12 -26.80
CA ILE A 347 -12.53 -7.71 -25.97
C ILE A 347 -11.32 -6.80 -26.01
N LEU A 348 -10.99 -6.25 -24.84
CA LEU A 348 -9.96 -5.25 -24.70
C LEU A 348 -8.60 -5.90 -24.43
N GLY A 349 -7.59 -5.46 -25.17
CA GLY A 349 -6.19 -5.68 -24.82
C GLY A 349 -5.71 -4.73 -23.72
N ASN A 350 -4.39 -4.57 -23.61
CA ASN A 350 -3.81 -3.62 -22.67
C ASN A 350 -3.97 -2.18 -23.18
N VAL A 351 -4.80 -1.39 -22.49
CA VAL A 351 -5.07 0.02 -22.81
C VAL A 351 -4.87 0.88 -21.56
N PRO A 352 -4.23 2.06 -21.66
CA PRO A 352 -4.09 2.98 -20.54
C PRO A 352 -5.46 3.38 -19.97
N HIS A 353 -5.69 3.14 -18.68
CA HIS A 353 -6.97 3.43 -18.04
C HIS A 353 -7.27 4.94 -17.97
N ASP A 354 -6.25 5.79 -17.86
CA ASP A 354 -6.39 7.24 -17.88
C ASP A 354 -6.91 7.77 -19.23
N TRP A 355 -6.56 7.11 -20.33
CA TRP A 355 -7.15 7.39 -21.65
C TRP A 355 -8.55 6.78 -21.80
N LEU A 356 -8.69 5.52 -21.38
CA LEU A 356 -9.89 4.73 -21.62
C LEU A 356 -11.08 5.22 -20.81
N PHE A 357 -10.87 5.55 -19.54
CA PHE A 357 -11.96 5.84 -18.62
C PHE A 357 -12.66 7.16 -18.94
N GLU A 358 -12.04 8.04 -19.73
CA GLU A 358 -12.72 9.20 -20.32
C GLU A 358 -13.83 8.85 -21.32
N LYS A 359 -13.84 7.60 -21.81
CA LYS A 359 -14.68 7.15 -22.93
C LYS A 359 -15.72 6.10 -22.53
N VAL A 360 -15.80 5.79 -21.23
CA VAL A 360 -16.71 4.77 -20.70
C VAL A 360 -17.77 5.39 -19.80
N ALA A 361 -18.93 4.74 -19.73
CA ALA A 361 -20.05 5.21 -18.90
C ALA A 361 -19.89 4.85 -17.42
N ALA A 362 -19.19 3.77 -17.12
CA ALA A 362 -18.93 3.24 -15.78
C ALA A 362 -17.78 2.20 -15.84
N VAL A 363 -17.23 1.87 -14.68
CA VAL A 363 -16.13 0.91 -14.51
C VAL A 363 -16.57 -0.20 -13.55
N VAL A 364 -16.39 -1.45 -13.95
CA VAL A 364 -16.55 -2.64 -13.10
C VAL A 364 -15.19 -3.27 -12.90
N HIS A 365 -14.75 -3.42 -11.66
CA HIS A 365 -13.45 -4.04 -11.39
C HIS A 365 -13.40 -4.67 -10.00
N HIS A 366 -12.24 -5.23 -9.66
CA HIS A 366 -12.02 -5.98 -8.43
C HIS A 366 -11.84 -5.11 -7.17
N GLY A 367 -11.82 -3.78 -7.27
CA GLY A 367 -11.57 -2.89 -6.13
C GLY A 367 -10.11 -2.56 -5.81
N GLY A 368 -9.14 -2.90 -6.69
CA GLY A 368 -7.74 -2.54 -6.47
C GLY A 368 -7.51 -1.03 -6.48
N ALA A 369 -6.75 -0.52 -5.50
CA ALA A 369 -6.55 0.91 -5.23
C ALA A 369 -6.25 1.76 -6.47
N GLY A 370 -5.32 1.35 -7.32
CA GLY A 370 -4.95 2.11 -8.52
C GLY A 370 -6.07 2.20 -9.56
N THR A 371 -6.88 1.14 -9.75
CA THR A 371 -8.01 1.16 -10.69
C THR A 371 -9.17 1.99 -10.11
N THR A 372 -9.42 1.86 -8.80
CA THR A 372 -10.38 2.70 -8.07
C THR A 372 -10.03 4.18 -8.24
N ALA A 373 -8.77 4.55 -7.98
CA ALA A 373 -8.30 5.93 -8.03
C ALA A 373 -8.49 6.56 -9.40
N ILE A 374 -8.06 5.88 -10.48
CA ILE A 374 -8.17 6.44 -11.83
C ILE A 374 -9.62 6.48 -12.33
N GLY A 375 -10.44 5.49 -11.96
CA GLY A 375 -11.89 5.51 -12.23
C GLY A 375 -12.57 6.72 -11.61
N LEU A 376 -12.33 6.96 -10.32
CA LEU A 376 -12.88 8.10 -9.61
C LEU A 376 -12.32 9.44 -10.11
N LYS A 377 -11.00 9.54 -10.37
CA LYS A 377 -10.39 10.74 -10.96
C LYS A 377 -11.04 11.13 -12.28
N LYS A 378 -11.34 10.15 -13.14
CA LYS A 378 -12.03 10.38 -14.43
C LYS A 378 -13.55 10.54 -14.30
N GLY A 379 -14.06 10.59 -13.07
CA GLY A 379 -15.48 10.80 -12.78
C GLY A 379 -16.36 9.60 -13.15
N CYS A 380 -15.79 8.39 -13.23
CA CYS A 380 -16.53 7.19 -13.58
C CYS A 380 -17.20 6.56 -12.35
N PRO A 381 -18.51 6.31 -12.40
CA PRO A 381 -19.17 5.44 -11.43
C PRO A 381 -18.53 4.05 -11.44
N THR A 382 -18.38 3.47 -10.25
CA THR A 382 -17.52 2.30 -10.06
C THR A 382 -18.27 1.18 -9.35
N VAL A 383 -18.35 0.01 -9.98
CA VAL A 383 -18.86 -1.24 -9.39
C VAL A 383 -17.67 -2.07 -8.93
N VAL A 384 -17.67 -2.50 -7.67
CA VAL A 384 -16.59 -3.30 -7.08
C VAL A 384 -17.04 -4.73 -6.82
N VAL A 385 -16.26 -5.68 -7.32
CA VAL A 385 -16.40 -7.13 -7.05
C VAL A 385 -15.14 -7.61 -6.32
N PRO A 386 -15.10 -7.56 -4.97
CA PRO A 386 -13.88 -7.85 -4.24
C PRO A 386 -13.59 -9.36 -4.19
N PHE A 387 -12.31 -9.68 -4.29
CA PHE A 387 -11.73 -11.03 -4.17
C PHE A 387 -10.94 -11.19 -2.86
N PHE A 388 -10.08 -10.22 -2.50
CA PHE A 388 -9.24 -10.28 -1.29
C PHE A 388 -8.67 -8.90 -0.89
N GLY A 389 -8.00 -8.84 0.26
CA GLY A 389 -7.23 -7.66 0.68
C GLY A 389 -8.09 -6.43 0.97
N ASP A 390 -7.64 -5.28 0.46
CA ASP A 390 -8.24 -3.95 0.64
C ASP A 390 -9.47 -3.68 -0.24
N GLN A 391 -9.77 -4.58 -1.17
CA GLN A 391 -10.84 -4.43 -2.15
C GLN A 391 -12.25 -4.19 -1.56
N PRO A 392 -12.68 -4.91 -0.50
CA PRO A 392 -13.97 -4.64 0.15
C PRO A 392 -14.05 -3.24 0.76
N PHE A 393 -12.93 -2.72 1.28
CA PHE A 393 -12.85 -1.39 1.86
C PHE A 393 -13.13 -0.33 0.77
N TRP A 394 -12.43 -0.40 -0.36
CA TRP A 394 -12.63 0.53 -1.47
C TRP A 394 -14.06 0.49 -2.01
N GLY A 395 -14.61 -0.70 -2.20
CA GLY A 395 -16.02 -0.85 -2.61
C GLY A 395 -16.99 -0.21 -1.62
N SER A 396 -16.75 -0.36 -0.32
CA SER A 396 -17.57 0.27 0.72
C SER A 396 -17.45 1.80 0.73
N MET A 397 -16.27 2.35 0.47
CA MET A 397 -16.07 3.80 0.40
C MET A 397 -16.78 4.41 -0.82
N ILE A 398 -16.66 3.77 -1.98
CA ILE A 398 -17.37 4.17 -3.21
C ILE A 398 -18.88 4.15 -3.00
N HIS A 399 -19.40 3.08 -2.38
CA HIS A 399 -20.82 2.96 -2.09
C HIS A 399 -21.31 4.06 -1.15
N LYS A 400 -20.59 4.33 -0.05
CA LYS A 400 -20.93 5.40 0.89
C LYS A 400 -20.93 6.78 0.25
N ALA A 401 -20.05 7.01 -0.73
CA ALA A 401 -20.01 8.25 -1.51
C ALA A 401 -21.12 8.35 -2.57
N GLY A 402 -21.89 7.28 -2.81
CA GLY A 402 -22.92 7.23 -3.85
C GLY A 402 -22.37 7.10 -5.28
N ALA A 403 -21.05 6.98 -5.44
CA ALA A 403 -20.38 6.84 -6.73
C ALA A 403 -20.43 5.39 -7.28
N GLY A 404 -21.04 4.45 -6.56
CA GLY A 404 -21.23 3.08 -6.97
C GLY A 404 -22.22 2.31 -6.08
N PRO A 405 -22.66 1.13 -6.54
CA PRO A 405 -23.55 0.27 -5.76
C PRO A 405 -22.79 -0.39 -4.59
N GLU A 406 -23.52 -1.10 -3.74
CA GLU A 406 -22.90 -1.95 -2.71
C GLU A 406 -21.96 -2.98 -3.37
N PRO A 407 -20.74 -3.20 -2.85
CA PRO A 407 -19.80 -4.13 -3.46
C PRO A 407 -20.38 -5.56 -3.49
N ILE A 408 -20.21 -6.26 -4.61
CA ILE A 408 -20.74 -7.62 -4.81
C ILE A 408 -19.65 -8.62 -4.46
N PRO A 409 -19.70 -9.33 -3.32
CA PRO A 409 -18.70 -10.34 -3.00
C PRO A 409 -18.60 -11.37 -4.14
N GLN A 410 -17.39 -11.76 -4.55
CA GLN A 410 -17.20 -12.65 -5.69
C GLN A 410 -18.05 -13.93 -5.61
N LYS A 411 -18.21 -14.51 -4.42
CA LYS A 411 -19.01 -15.73 -4.19
C LYS A 411 -20.51 -15.55 -4.43
N GLN A 412 -20.98 -14.31 -4.48
CA GLN A 412 -22.38 -13.96 -4.72
C GLN A 412 -22.60 -13.41 -6.13
N LEU A 413 -21.53 -13.17 -6.90
CA LEU A 413 -21.62 -12.59 -8.24
C LEU A 413 -22.45 -13.49 -9.16
N ASN A 414 -23.47 -12.91 -9.77
CA ASN A 414 -24.31 -13.55 -10.78
C ASN A 414 -24.78 -12.52 -11.81
N ALA A 415 -25.44 -12.97 -12.89
CA ALA A 415 -25.84 -12.06 -13.96
C ALA A 415 -26.88 -11.02 -13.51
N GLU A 416 -27.73 -11.37 -12.54
CA GLU A 416 -28.80 -10.49 -12.05
C GLU A 416 -28.24 -9.34 -11.21
N ASN A 417 -27.43 -9.64 -10.19
CA ASN A 417 -26.88 -8.59 -9.34
C ASN A 417 -25.84 -7.72 -10.06
N LEU A 418 -25.07 -8.28 -11.00
CA LEU A 418 -24.17 -7.50 -11.83
C LEU A 418 -24.96 -6.57 -12.77
N CYS A 419 -26.07 -7.03 -13.35
CA CYS A 419 -26.96 -6.21 -14.16
C CYS A 419 -27.52 -5.02 -13.36
N GLU A 420 -28.04 -5.27 -12.16
CA GLU A 420 -28.59 -4.20 -11.31
C GLU A 420 -27.50 -3.20 -10.85
N ALA A 421 -26.31 -3.70 -10.54
CA ALA A 421 -25.16 -2.85 -10.22
C ALA A 421 -24.72 -1.98 -11.41
N ILE A 422 -24.71 -2.53 -12.63
CA ILE A 422 -24.43 -1.77 -13.86
C ILE A 422 -25.49 -0.70 -14.08
N LYS A 423 -26.78 -1.03 -13.94
CA LYS A 423 -27.88 -0.06 -14.06
C LYS A 423 -27.76 1.08 -13.05
N PHE A 424 -27.39 0.77 -11.81
CA PHE A 424 -27.10 1.78 -10.79
C PHE A 424 -25.94 2.67 -11.23
N ALA A 425 -24.81 2.08 -11.65
CA ALA A 425 -23.61 2.82 -12.01
C ALA A 425 -23.84 3.78 -13.20
N VAL A 426 -24.64 3.39 -14.19
CA VAL A 426 -24.96 4.27 -15.32
C VAL A 426 -26.03 5.31 -15.03
N SER A 427 -26.62 5.30 -13.83
CA SER A 427 -27.66 6.26 -13.41
C SER A 427 -27.12 7.70 -13.32
N PRO A 428 -27.98 8.73 -13.48
CA PRO A 428 -27.57 10.11 -13.33
C PRO A 428 -26.99 10.45 -11.95
N GLY A 429 -27.52 9.84 -10.88
CA GLY A 429 -27.08 10.09 -9.51
C GLY A 429 -25.65 9.59 -9.26
N ALA A 430 -25.36 8.36 -9.67
CA ALA A 430 -24.01 7.79 -9.54
C ALA A 430 -22.98 8.59 -10.35
N LYS A 431 -23.34 9.01 -11.58
CA LYS A 431 -22.49 9.87 -12.42
C LYS A 431 -22.19 11.22 -11.78
N ALA A 432 -23.19 11.86 -11.18
CA ALA A 432 -22.99 13.13 -10.49
C ALA A 432 -22.05 12.99 -9.29
N ALA A 433 -22.25 11.94 -8.47
CA ALA A 433 -21.40 11.65 -7.32
C ALA A 433 -19.95 11.35 -7.73
N ALA A 434 -19.75 10.49 -8.73
CA ALA A 434 -18.43 10.15 -9.23
C ALA A 434 -17.70 11.38 -9.81
N LYS A 435 -18.41 12.24 -10.55
CA LYS A 435 -17.85 13.51 -11.06
C LYS A 435 -17.42 14.45 -9.93
N GLN A 436 -18.22 14.56 -8.87
CA GLN A 436 -17.86 15.36 -7.70
C GLN A 436 -16.59 14.83 -7.01
N MET A 437 -16.47 13.52 -6.84
CA MET A 437 -15.26 12.90 -6.30
C MET A 437 -14.05 13.15 -7.21
N GLY A 438 -14.21 13.02 -8.53
CA GLY A 438 -13.14 13.30 -9.48
C GLY A 438 -12.61 14.74 -9.36
N GLN A 439 -13.52 15.71 -9.21
CA GLN A 439 -13.14 17.09 -8.93
C GLN A 439 -12.39 17.25 -7.61
N GLN A 440 -12.78 16.56 -6.54
CA GLN A 440 -12.05 16.61 -5.27
C GLN A 440 -10.64 16.05 -5.43
N ILE A 441 -10.49 14.90 -6.09
CA ILE A 441 -9.19 14.26 -6.37
C ILE A 441 -8.29 15.17 -7.22
N GLU A 442 -8.84 15.92 -8.18
CA GLU A 442 -8.05 16.87 -8.98
C GLU A 442 -7.46 18.02 -8.15
N HIS A 443 -8.11 18.40 -7.04
CA HIS A 443 -7.62 19.45 -6.13
C HIS A 443 -6.65 18.92 -5.05
N GLU A 444 -6.47 17.60 -4.94
CA GLU A 444 -5.46 17.01 -4.07
C GLU A 444 -4.06 17.21 -4.69
N VAL A 445 -3.42 18.35 -4.39
CA VAL A 445 -2.05 18.65 -4.84
C VAL A 445 -1.05 17.87 -3.99
N CYS A 446 -0.18 17.11 -4.64
CA CYS A 446 0.78 16.23 -3.97
C CYS A 446 2.10 17.01 -3.74
N ALA A 447 2.33 17.55 -2.54
CA ALA A 447 3.56 18.29 -2.19
C ALA A 447 4.37 17.60 -1.08
N ILE A 448 4.76 16.34 -1.32
CA ILE A 448 5.21 15.42 -0.25
C ILE A 448 6.62 15.68 0.27
N LEU A 449 7.55 16.15 -0.56
CA LEU A 449 8.94 16.25 -0.13
C LEU A 449 9.26 17.51 0.65
N CYS A 450 8.47 18.57 0.54
CA CYS A 450 8.86 19.86 1.09
C CYS A 450 8.63 19.94 2.60
N ASP A 451 7.66 19.19 3.11
CA ASP A 451 7.49 19.01 4.56
C ASP A 451 8.52 18.00 5.11
N PHE A 452 8.86 16.95 4.35
CA PHE A 452 9.88 15.99 4.75
C PHE A 452 11.31 16.60 4.82
N ALA A 453 11.68 17.44 3.85
CA ALA A 453 12.96 18.15 3.85
C ALA A 453 13.07 19.18 4.99
N LYS A 454 11.98 19.91 5.29
CA LYS A 454 11.94 20.85 6.42
C LYS A 454 12.01 20.15 7.78
N GLU A 455 11.39 18.97 7.91
CA GLU A 455 11.44 18.18 9.15
C GLU A 455 12.84 17.57 9.36
N THR A 456 13.53 17.20 8.28
CA THR A 456 14.91 16.67 8.33
C THR A 456 15.97 17.74 8.57
N GLU A 457 15.77 19.00 8.16
CA GLU A 457 16.63 20.12 8.59
C GLU A 457 16.44 20.50 10.07
N ARG A 458 15.36 20.04 10.69
CA ARG A 458 15.01 20.34 12.09
C ARG A 458 15.58 19.32 13.09
N LEU A 459 16.03 18.17 12.58
CA LEU A 459 16.72 17.09 13.31
C LEU A 459 18.24 17.21 13.11
#